data_AF-A0A9P4NGP0-F1
#
_entry.id   AF-A0A9P4NGP0-F1
#
_cell.length_a   1.000
_cell.length_b   1.000
_cell.length_c   1.000
_cell.angle_alpha   90.00
_cell.angle_beta   90.00
_cell.angle_gamma   90.00
#
_symmetry.space_group_name_H-M   'P 1'
#
loop_
_entity.id
_entity.type
_entity.pdbx_description
1 polymer ?
#
loop_
_entity_poly.entity_id
_entity_poly.type
_entity_poly.pdbx_seq_one_letter_code
_entity_poly.pdbx_strand_id
1 'polypeptide(L)'
;YEDLISLFEQSGDLVLEIEVLPSSIPIPDDQNFIQDGTSLGIPKRVLAQAFLRAREVFAKRTKNIEDDDMVREVFHATYIILLFDPEYLTAANYRKEHYLSQPATLLPKAHIRELNFLNSILLSPLHRQSKSPTLWHHRLWLMTFSFHPPTFDSLIEDVGYAEWWFQGIFDEEIDAVFRSGERHANNYYAWGYARGVVRFMDSVVKRSEGGVGWPRRSDATGKVLMWCKAHPSDTSGWSFLLFLLLQEKADVKMTASMLGKVLKFAEDVKWEKEALWHFLRTAVA
;
A
#
# COMPACT_ATOMS: atom_id res chain seq x y z
N TYR A 1 22.33 13.86 1.90
CA TYR A 1 22.23 12.38 1.84
C TYR A 1 22.19 11.84 3.26
N GLU A 2 23.24 12.05 4.05
CA GLU A 2 23.32 11.59 5.45
C GLU A 2 22.13 12.05 6.29
N ASP A 3 21.75 13.34 6.21
CA ASP A 3 20.61 13.86 6.98
C ASP A 3 19.29 13.16 6.66
N LEU A 4 19.05 12.82 5.38
CA LEU A 4 17.85 12.10 4.97
C LEU A 4 17.88 10.65 5.45
N ILE A 5 19.04 9.99 5.40
CA ILE A 5 19.20 8.63 5.93
C ILE A 5 18.95 8.60 7.44
N SER A 6 19.57 9.53 8.17
CA SER A 6 19.39 9.65 9.61
C SER A 6 17.91 9.86 9.96
N LEU A 7 17.21 10.71 9.20
CA LEU A 7 15.77 10.92 9.36
C LEU A 7 14.96 9.63 9.12
N PHE A 8 15.21 8.91 8.03
CA PHE A 8 14.49 7.66 7.74
C PHE A 8 14.75 6.58 8.79
N GLU A 9 15.98 6.50 9.31
CA GLU A 9 16.33 5.54 10.37
C GLU A 9 15.61 5.87 11.68
N GLN A 10 15.62 7.14 12.09
CA GLN A 10 14.91 7.61 13.29
C GLN A 10 13.39 7.45 13.16
N SER A 11 12.87 7.61 11.95
CA SER A 11 11.43 7.53 11.65
C SER A 11 10.96 6.14 11.28
N GLY A 12 11.79 5.09 11.39
CA GLY A 12 11.44 3.75 10.89
C GLY A 12 10.12 3.19 11.46
N ASP A 13 9.76 3.61 12.69
CA ASP A 13 8.54 3.18 13.37
C ASP A 13 7.35 4.12 13.11
N LEU A 14 7.49 5.11 12.21
CA LEU A 14 6.47 6.10 11.83
C LEU A 14 6.24 6.13 10.31
N VAL A 15 5.03 6.52 9.91
CA VAL A 15 4.73 6.86 8.50
C VAL A 15 5.01 8.34 8.28
N LEU A 16 5.89 8.66 7.34
CA LEU A 16 6.19 10.04 6.93
C LEU A 16 5.25 10.47 5.79
N GLU A 17 4.73 11.69 5.85
CA GLU A 17 4.03 12.33 4.73
C GLU A 17 5.02 13.21 3.96
N ILE A 18 5.49 12.70 2.82
CA ILE A 18 6.60 13.27 2.07
C ILE A 18 6.09 14.12 0.91
N GLU A 19 6.56 15.36 0.82
CA GLU A 19 6.31 16.25 -0.31
C GLU A 19 7.63 16.67 -0.96
N VAL A 20 7.67 16.64 -2.30
CA VAL A 20 8.81 17.22 -3.04
C VAL A 20 8.52 18.69 -3.28
N LEU A 21 9.25 19.55 -2.56
CA LEU A 21 9.00 20.99 -2.57
C LEU A 21 9.42 21.62 -3.92
N PRO A 22 8.60 22.54 -4.47
CA PRO A 22 9.00 23.36 -5.60
C PRO A 22 10.17 24.28 -5.24
N SER A 23 10.98 24.65 -6.24
CA SER A 23 12.17 25.49 -6.05
C SER A 23 11.90 26.90 -5.52
N SER A 24 10.64 27.33 -5.52
CA SER A 24 10.21 28.63 -5.01
C SER A 24 10.03 28.67 -3.50
N ILE A 25 9.98 27.52 -2.82
CA ILE A 25 9.87 27.48 -1.36
C ILE A 25 11.27 27.68 -0.77
N PRO A 26 11.51 28.78 -0.02
CA PRO A 26 12.79 29.00 0.63
C PRO A 26 12.98 27.97 1.75
N ILE A 27 14.17 27.39 1.83
CA ILE A 27 14.62 26.61 2.98
C ILE A 27 15.74 27.40 3.65
N PRO A 28 15.78 27.47 4.99
CA PRO A 28 16.91 28.05 5.71
C PRO A 28 18.25 27.48 5.22
N ASP A 29 19.29 28.33 5.10
CA ASP A 29 20.59 27.94 4.53
C ASP A 29 21.29 26.81 5.30
N ASP A 30 20.91 26.60 6.56
CA ASP A 30 21.41 25.56 7.46
C ASP A 30 20.60 24.25 7.40
N GLN A 31 19.55 24.18 6.57
CA GLN A 31 18.65 23.03 6.49
C GLN A 31 18.61 22.43 5.08
N ASN A 32 18.56 21.10 5.01
CA ASN A 32 18.43 20.35 3.75
C ASN A 32 16.98 20.02 3.39
N PHE A 33 16.06 20.09 4.34
CA PHE A 33 14.64 19.81 4.20
C PHE A 33 13.86 20.49 5.34
N ILE A 34 12.55 20.61 5.20
CA ILE A 34 11.67 21.10 6.27
C ILE A 34 10.94 19.89 6.85
N GLN A 35 10.91 19.79 8.17
CA GLN A 35 10.16 18.75 8.87
C GLN A 35 9.23 19.37 9.92
N ASP A 36 7.97 18.96 9.90
CA ASP A 36 6.98 19.27 10.93
C ASP A 36 6.26 17.99 11.34
N GLY A 37 6.62 17.45 12.51
CA GLY A 37 6.19 16.13 12.95
C GLY A 37 6.57 15.04 11.94
N THR A 38 5.54 14.36 11.39
CA THR A 38 5.69 13.35 10.35
C THR A 38 5.66 13.91 8.92
N SER A 39 5.39 15.20 8.76
CA SER A 39 5.39 15.86 7.44
C SER A 39 6.81 16.25 7.06
N LEU A 40 7.23 15.85 5.86
CA LEU A 40 8.59 16.04 5.37
C LEU A 40 8.58 16.71 3.98
N GLY A 41 9.04 17.95 3.91
CA GLY A 41 9.22 18.69 2.67
C GLY A 41 10.68 18.63 2.20
N ILE A 42 10.94 17.98 1.07
CA ILE A 42 12.29 17.83 0.50
C ILE A 42 12.41 18.62 -0.82
N PRO A 43 13.36 19.56 -0.96
CA PRO A 43 13.64 20.17 -2.26
C PRO A 43 14.03 19.14 -3.30
N LYS A 44 13.51 19.30 -4.53
CA LYS A 44 13.87 18.44 -5.65
C LYS A 44 15.39 18.35 -5.88
N ARG A 45 16.13 19.46 -5.71
CA ARG A 45 17.60 19.48 -5.85
C ARG A 45 18.29 18.63 -4.79
N VAL A 46 17.87 18.75 -3.53
CA VAL A 46 18.43 17.98 -2.41
C VAL A 46 18.14 16.49 -2.61
N LEU A 47 16.90 16.13 -2.98
CA LEU A 47 16.54 14.75 -3.26
C LEU A 47 17.35 14.17 -4.43
N ALA A 48 17.55 14.93 -5.51
CA ALA A 48 18.35 14.50 -6.65
C ALA A 48 19.84 14.29 -6.29
N GLN A 49 20.43 15.19 -5.51
CA GLN A 49 21.81 15.03 -5.03
C GLN A 49 21.94 13.83 -4.10
N ALA A 50 20.98 13.65 -3.20
CA ALA A 50 20.93 12.51 -2.30
C ALA A 50 20.78 11.20 -3.09
N PHE A 51 19.98 11.18 -4.16
CA PHE A 51 19.84 10.03 -5.05
C PHE A 51 21.15 9.65 -5.75
N LEU A 52 21.91 10.62 -6.26
CA LEU A 52 23.22 10.35 -6.86
C LEU A 52 24.15 9.67 -5.84
N ARG A 53 24.22 10.20 -4.62
CA ARG A 53 25.01 9.62 -3.55
C ARG A 53 24.51 8.22 -3.16
N ALA A 54 23.21 8.02 -3.04
CA ALA A 54 22.60 6.74 -2.74
C ALA A 54 22.95 5.68 -3.79
N ARG A 55 22.97 6.06 -5.09
CA ARG A 55 23.38 5.16 -6.16
C ARG A 55 24.84 4.75 -6.07
N GLU A 56 25.74 5.65 -5.70
CA GLU A 56 27.16 5.33 -5.48
C GLU A 56 27.32 4.32 -4.34
N VAL A 57 26.64 4.55 -3.21
CA VAL A 57 26.64 3.62 -2.07
C VAL A 57 26.08 2.27 -2.48
N PHE A 58 24.91 2.25 -3.12
CA PHE A 58 24.24 1.02 -3.54
C PHE A 58 25.01 0.26 -4.64
N ALA A 59 25.87 0.93 -5.41
CA ALA A 59 26.75 0.29 -6.40
C ALA A 59 27.86 -0.54 -5.74
N LYS A 60 28.22 -0.26 -4.48
CA LYS A 60 29.19 -1.06 -3.71
C LYS A 60 28.62 -2.41 -3.28
N ARG A 61 27.32 -2.67 -3.46
CA ARG A 61 26.71 -3.95 -3.10
C ARG A 61 27.44 -5.10 -3.80
N THR A 62 27.91 -6.08 -3.04
CA THR A 62 28.46 -7.32 -3.57
C THR A 62 27.62 -8.49 -3.06
N LYS A 63 27.75 -9.66 -3.71
CA LYS A 63 26.96 -10.84 -3.32
C LYS A 63 27.35 -11.41 -1.95
N ASN A 64 28.53 -11.06 -1.43
CA ASN A 64 29.12 -11.62 -0.21
C ASN A 64 29.56 -10.51 0.74
N ILE A 65 28.71 -9.51 0.99
CA ILE A 65 29.02 -8.53 2.04
C ILE A 65 28.84 -9.24 3.38
N GLU A 66 29.94 -9.49 4.08
CA GLU A 66 29.96 -9.99 5.46
C GLU A 66 30.03 -8.86 6.50
N ASP A 67 30.30 -7.64 6.05
CA ASP A 67 30.37 -6.44 6.89
C ASP A 67 28.95 -5.88 7.12
N ASP A 68 28.45 -6.07 8.34
CA ASP A 68 27.13 -5.60 8.79
C ASP A 68 26.93 -4.08 8.61
N ASP A 69 27.98 -3.27 8.78
CA ASP A 69 27.90 -1.83 8.59
C ASP A 69 27.69 -1.48 7.12
N MET A 70 28.38 -2.19 6.22
CA MET A 70 28.19 -2.01 4.78
C MET A 70 26.83 -2.54 4.33
N VAL A 71 26.32 -3.66 4.88
CA VAL A 71 24.95 -4.14 4.61
C VAL A 71 23.94 -3.07 4.99
N ARG A 72 24.10 -2.46 6.17
CA ARG A 72 23.24 -1.38 6.65
C ARG A 72 23.33 -0.14 5.76
N GLU A 73 24.53 0.29 5.36
CA GLU A 73 24.73 1.45 4.47
C GLU A 73 24.04 1.25 3.11
N VAL A 74 24.18 0.05 2.52
CA VAL A 74 23.54 -0.32 1.25
C VAL A 74 22.02 -0.42 1.40
N PHE A 75 21.52 -1.01 2.49
CA PHE A 75 20.09 -1.03 2.79
C PHE A 75 19.52 0.39 2.93
N HIS A 76 20.21 1.27 3.65
CA HIS A 76 19.80 2.65 3.84
C HIS A 76 19.74 3.42 2.51
N ALA A 77 20.70 3.20 1.60
CA ALA A 77 20.66 3.81 0.28
C ALA A 77 19.36 3.50 -0.49
N THR A 78 18.72 2.35 -0.24
CA THR A 78 17.45 1.98 -0.90
C THR A 78 16.29 2.90 -0.52
N TYR A 79 16.30 3.53 0.66
CA TYR A 79 15.26 4.50 1.05
C TYR A 79 15.17 5.64 0.03
N ILE A 80 16.32 6.24 -0.29
CA ILE A 80 16.41 7.39 -1.19
C ILE A 80 16.26 6.94 -2.65
N ILE A 81 16.81 5.78 -3.02
CA ILE A 81 16.67 5.23 -4.37
C ILE A 81 15.19 5.03 -4.72
N LEU A 82 14.42 4.38 -3.85
CA LEU A 82 13.01 4.06 -4.13
C LEU A 82 12.08 5.27 -3.93
N LEU A 83 12.46 6.24 -3.08
CA LEU A 83 11.76 7.53 -3.01
C LEU A 83 11.90 8.31 -4.32
N PHE A 84 13.11 8.33 -4.92
CA PHE A 84 13.36 9.07 -6.15
C PHE A 84 12.93 8.31 -7.41
N ASP A 85 13.23 7.01 -7.48
CA ASP A 85 12.94 6.12 -8.60
C ASP A 85 12.27 4.82 -8.09
N PRO A 86 10.93 4.83 -7.92
CA PRO A 86 10.21 3.72 -7.29
C PRO A 86 10.19 2.44 -8.16
N GLU A 87 10.56 2.54 -9.43
CA GLU A 87 10.68 1.41 -10.36
C GLU A 87 12.06 0.76 -10.36
N TYR A 88 12.95 1.16 -9.46
CA TYR A 88 14.27 0.57 -9.33
C TYR A 88 14.20 -0.84 -8.71
N LEU A 89 13.86 -1.82 -9.53
CA LEU A 89 13.55 -3.20 -9.12
C LEU A 89 14.67 -3.85 -8.30
N THR A 90 15.94 -3.57 -8.63
CA THR A 90 17.07 -4.13 -7.89
C THR A 90 17.13 -3.65 -6.44
N ALA A 91 16.75 -2.40 -6.16
CA ALA A 91 16.68 -1.89 -4.79
C ALA A 91 15.47 -2.47 -4.05
N ALA A 92 14.32 -2.58 -4.73
CA ALA A 92 13.14 -3.22 -4.16
C ALA A 92 13.41 -4.69 -3.78
N ASN A 93 14.07 -5.45 -4.66
CA ASN A 93 14.45 -6.83 -4.37
C ASN A 93 15.52 -6.93 -3.28
N TYR A 94 16.48 -6.00 -3.22
CA TYR A 94 17.46 -5.97 -2.14
C TYR A 94 16.79 -5.79 -0.76
N ARG A 95 15.73 -4.97 -0.67
CA ARG A 95 14.94 -4.84 0.56
C ARG A 95 14.23 -6.14 0.93
N LYS A 96 13.68 -6.88 -0.06
CA LYS A 96 13.09 -8.20 0.17
C LYS A 96 14.12 -9.20 0.68
N GLU A 97 15.30 -9.24 0.08
CA GLU A 97 16.41 -10.10 0.53
C GLU A 97 16.83 -9.75 1.97
N HIS A 98 16.96 -8.46 2.28
CA HIS A 98 17.26 -7.98 3.63
C HIS A 98 16.16 -8.31 4.64
N TYR A 99 14.89 -8.27 4.24
CA TYR A 99 13.76 -8.69 5.06
C TYR A 99 13.83 -10.20 5.36
N LEU A 100 14.12 -11.02 4.33
CA LEU A 100 14.24 -12.47 4.46
C LEU A 100 15.44 -12.91 5.30
N SER A 101 16.50 -12.10 5.36
CA SER A 101 17.66 -12.38 6.20
C SER A 101 17.46 -12.01 7.67
N GLN A 102 16.34 -11.39 8.05
CA GLN A 102 16.09 -11.01 9.43
C GLN A 102 15.87 -12.25 10.32
N PRO A 103 16.44 -12.28 11.54
CA PRO A 103 16.10 -13.28 12.53
C PRO A 103 14.59 -13.29 12.83
N ALA A 104 14.04 -14.47 13.11
CA ALA A 104 12.61 -14.63 13.40
C ALA A 104 12.11 -13.73 14.55
N THR A 105 12.97 -13.45 15.53
CA THR A 105 12.69 -12.55 16.66
C THR A 105 12.55 -11.08 16.26
N LEU A 106 13.13 -10.67 15.13
CA LEU A 106 13.08 -9.29 14.62
C LEU A 106 12.06 -9.10 13.49
N LEU A 107 11.56 -10.19 12.90
CA LEU A 107 10.61 -10.14 11.79
C LEU A 107 9.37 -9.27 12.05
N PRO A 108 8.69 -9.31 13.21
CA PRO A 108 7.54 -8.45 13.47
C PRO A 108 7.88 -6.96 13.37
N LYS A 109 9.04 -6.56 13.92
CA LYS A 109 9.52 -5.18 13.85
C LYS A 109 9.95 -4.79 12.44
N ALA A 110 10.65 -5.69 11.74
CA ALA A 110 11.04 -5.48 10.35
C ALA A 110 9.82 -5.32 9.43
N HIS A 111 8.73 -6.07 9.69
CA HIS A 111 7.48 -5.98 8.95
C HIS A 111 6.82 -4.61 9.09
N ILE A 112 6.66 -4.14 10.33
CA ILE A 112 6.11 -2.81 10.62
C ILE A 112 6.94 -1.72 9.94
N ARG A 113 8.28 -1.80 10.03
CA ARG A 113 9.19 -0.83 9.41
C ARG A 113 9.11 -0.83 7.88
N GLU A 114 9.01 -2.00 7.26
CA GLU A 114 8.86 -2.09 5.80
C GLU A 114 7.50 -1.56 5.33
N LEU A 115 6.42 -1.85 6.07
CA LEU A 115 5.10 -1.26 5.80
C LEU A 115 5.10 0.26 5.97
N ASN A 116 5.73 0.78 7.03
CA ASN A 116 5.85 2.22 7.26
C ASN A 116 6.63 2.91 6.15
N PHE A 117 7.72 2.31 5.70
CA PHE A 117 8.48 2.78 4.55
C PHE A 117 7.62 2.83 3.28
N LEU A 118 6.93 1.73 2.94
CA LEU A 118 6.05 1.67 1.78
C LEU A 118 4.91 2.69 1.88
N ASN A 119 4.29 2.83 3.05
CA ASN A 119 3.25 3.84 3.31
C ASN A 119 3.77 5.25 3.11
N SER A 120 4.99 5.54 3.58
CA SER A 120 5.60 6.86 3.45
C SER A 120 5.84 7.26 2.00
N ILE A 121 5.98 6.30 1.09
CA ILE A 121 6.13 6.57 -0.34
C ILE A 121 4.78 6.52 -1.08
N LEU A 122 3.99 5.48 -0.85
CA LEU A 122 2.76 5.19 -1.61
C LEU A 122 1.59 6.12 -1.26
N LEU A 123 1.54 6.62 -0.01
CA LEU A 123 0.39 7.37 0.52
C LEU A 123 0.66 8.88 0.65
N SER A 124 1.90 9.28 0.44
CA SER A 124 2.33 10.67 0.40
C SER A 124 1.85 11.37 -0.88
N PRO A 125 1.79 12.72 -0.91
CA PRO A 125 1.40 13.52 -2.09
C PRO A 125 2.46 13.50 -3.21
N LEU A 126 2.96 12.31 -3.56
CA LEU A 126 4.00 12.09 -4.56
C LEU A 126 3.38 11.59 -5.86
N HIS A 127 3.52 12.36 -6.95
CA HIS A 127 2.73 12.10 -8.15
C HIS A 127 3.11 10.80 -8.89
N ARG A 128 4.39 10.44 -8.90
CA ARG A 128 4.91 9.27 -9.63
C ARG A 128 4.94 8.03 -8.74
N GLN A 129 5.26 8.22 -7.46
CA GLN A 129 5.57 7.16 -6.51
C GLN A 129 4.35 6.42 -6.01
N SER A 130 3.25 7.13 -5.74
CA SER A 130 1.95 6.57 -5.34
C SER A 130 1.36 5.57 -6.35
N LYS A 131 1.74 5.67 -7.64
CA LYS A 131 1.29 4.80 -8.72
C LYS A 131 2.36 3.77 -9.12
N SER A 132 3.34 3.52 -8.27
CA SER A 132 4.42 2.57 -8.59
C SER A 132 3.92 1.13 -8.61
N PRO A 133 3.89 0.43 -9.77
CA PRO A 133 3.62 -1.00 -9.78
C PRO A 133 4.62 -1.78 -8.95
N THR A 134 5.90 -1.40 -8.97
CA THR A 134 6.96 -2.10 -8.22
C THR A 134 6.69 -2.07 -6.72
N LEU A 135 6.34 -0.91 -6.16
CA LEU A 135 6.09 -0.77 -4.72
C LEU A 135 4.75 -1.41 -4.29
N TRP A 136 3.70 -1.32 -5.10
CA TRP A 136 2.44 -2.04 -4.81
C TRP A 136 2.61 -3.57 -4.86
N HIS A 137 3.41 -4.08 -5.80
CA HIS A 137 3.76 -5.51 -5.80
C HIS A 137 4.66 -5.89 -4.63
N HIS A 138 5.56 -5.01 -4.19
CA HIS A 138 6.35 -5.23 -2.98
C HIS A 138 5.45 -5.33 -1.75
N ARG A 139 4.50 -4.40 -1.59
CA ARG A 139 3.50 -4.46 -0.52
C ARG A 139 2.71 -5.77 -0.54
N LEU A 140 2.24 -6.21 -1.71
CA LEU A 140 1.53 -7.48 -1.85
C LEU A 140 2.40 -8.67 -1.47
N TRP A 141 3.66 -8.67 -1.92
CA TRP A 141 4.63 -9.69 -1.53
C TRP A 141 4.79 -9.72 0.00
N LEU A 142 4.98 -8.58 0.65
CA LEU A 142 5.17 -8.48 2.09
C LEU A 142 3.96 -9.04 2.85
N MET A 143 2.74 -8.70 2.41
CA MET A 143 1.50 -9.26 2.96
C MET A 143 1.43 -10.78 2.77
N THR A 144 1.58 -11.27 1.54
CA THR A 144 1.44 -12.70 1.26
C THR A 144 2.54 -13.56 1.90
N PHE A 145 3.75 -13.01 2.03
CA PHE A 145 4.90 -13.72 2.59
C PHE A 145 4.82 -13.82 4.11
N SER A 146 4.44 -12.73 4.78
CA SER A 146 4.37 -12.68 6.25
C SER A 146 3.32 -13.62 6.83
N PHE A 147 2.42 -14.10 5.97
CA PHE A 147 1.32 -15.01 6.31
C PHE A 147 1.42 -16.35 5.56
N HIS A 148 2.64 -16.79 5.22
CA HIS A 148 2.90 -18.14 4.73
C HIS A 148 2.84 -19.19 5.87
N PRO A 149 2.38 -20.43 5.62
CA PRO A 149 2.40 -21.52 6.62
C PRO A 149 3.86 -21.90 6.91
N PRO A 150 4.31 -21.94 8.19
CA PRO A 150 3.57 -22.42 9.35
C PRO A 150 3.11 -21.34 10.34
N THR A 151 3.47 -20.07 10.13
CA THR A 151 3.06 -18.95 11.01
C THR A 151 1.54 -18.77 11.03
N PHE A 152 0.87 -19.14 9.94
CA PHE A 152 -0.57 -19.02 9.82
C PHE A 152 -1.34 -20.18 10.47
N ASP A 153 -0.81 -21.39 10.42
CA ASP A 153 -1.49 -22.59 10.93
C ASP A 153 -1.70 -22.53 12.45
N SER A 154 -0.77 -21.90 13.18
CA SER A 154 -0.91 -21.64 14.62
C SER A 154 -1.85 -20.46 14.95
N LEU A 155 -2.09 -19.56 13.99
CA LEU A 155 -2.95 -18.38 14.17
C LEU A 155 -4.44 -18.69 14.03
N ILE A 156 -4.80 -19.80 13.36
CA ILE A 156 -6.18 -20.19 13.03
C ILE A 156 -6.77 -21.26 13.97
N GLU A 157 -6.10 -21.61 15.06
CA GLU A 157 -6.68 -22.50 16.07
C GLU A 157 -7.93 -21.88 16.74
N ASP A 158 -8.01 -20.54 16.78
CA ASP A 158 -9.18 -19.77 17.22
C ASP A 158 -9.84 -19.06 16.03
N VAL A 159 -11.03 -19.55 15.66
CA VAL A 159 -11.85 -18.99 14.58
C VAL A 159 -12.18 -17.51 14.82
N GLY A 160 -12.54 -17.13 16.06
CA GLY A 160 -12.92 -15.76 16.39
C GLY A 160 -11.75 -14.77 16.29
N TYR A 161 -10.55 -15.22 16.66
CA TYR A 161 -9.34 -14.43 16.50
C TYR A 161 -8.96 -14.25 15.02
N ALA A 162 -9.00 -15.33 14.24
CA ALA A 162 -8.73 -15.27 12.79
C ALA A 162 -9.69 -14.32 12.07
N GLU A 163 -10.97 -14.39 12.43
CA GLU A 163 -12.04 -13.54 11.93
C GLU A 163 -11.83 -12.05 12.24
N TRP A 164 -11.52 -11.70 13.49
CA TRP A 164 -11.18 -10.33 13.89
C TRP A 164 -9.94 -9.81 13.14
N TRP A 165 -8.94 -10.66 13.02
CA TRP A 165 -7.68 -10.34 12.35
C TRP A 165 -7.87 -10.09 10.85
N PHE A 166 -8.68 -10.89 10.16
CA PHE A 166 -9.01 -10.66 8.74
C PHE A 166 -9.65 -9.30 8.52
N GLN A 167 -10.55 -8.89 9.42
CA GLN A 167 -11.19 -7.58 9.31
C GLN A 167 -10.19 -6.45 9.54
N GLY A 168 -9.35 -6.55 10.57
CA GLY A 168 -8.32 -5.55 10.86
C GLY A 168 -7.37 -5.34 9.68
N ILE A 169 -6.85 -6.43 9.10
CA ILE A 169 -5.98 -6.35 7.92
C ILE A 169 -6.71 -5.75 6.73
N PHE A 170 -7.93 -6.19 6.43
CA PHE A 170 -8.65 -5.64 5.30
C PHE A 170 -8.87 -4.13 5.46
N ASP A 171 -9.25 -3.69 6.67
CA ASP A 171 -9.49 -2.28 6.96
C ASP A 171 -8.22 -1.45 6.78
N GLU A 172 -7.09 -1.89 7.31
CA GLU A 172 -5.81 -1.20 7.16
C GLU A 172 -5.37 -1.14 5.68
N GLU A 173 -5.49 -2.25 4.97
CA GLU A 173 -5.03 -2.35 3.58
C GLU A 173 -5.93 -1.59 2.61
N ILE A 174 -7.26 -1.61 2.83
CA ILE A 174 -8.18 -0.84 1.99
C ILE A 174 -8.05 0.66 2.25
N ASP A 175 -7.76 1.09 3.49
CA ASP A 175 -7.55 2.50 3.80
C ASP A 175 -6.28 3.04 3.14
N ALA A 176 -5.22 2.23 3.04
CA ALA A 176 -4.05 2.56 2.23
C ALA A 176 -4.42 2.76 0.74
N VAL A 177 -5.27 1.89 0.19
CA VAL A 177 -5.74 1.99 -1.20
C VAL A 177 -6.61 3.24 -1.41
N PHE A 178 -7.50 3.56 -0.47
CA PHE A 178 -8.33 4.77 -0.51
C PHE A 178 -7.49 6.03 -0.50
N ARG A 179 -6.55 6.15 0.45
CA ARG A 179 -5.64 7.29 0.50
C ARG A 179 -4.87 7.43 -0.81
N SER A 180 -4.39 6.32 -1.39
CA SER A 180 -3.70 6.39 -2.68
C SER A 180 -4.61 6.78 -3.85
N GLY A 181 -5.87 6.33 -3.85
CA GLY A 181 -6.90 6.72 -4.82
C GLY A 181 -7.29 8.19 -4.74
N GLU A 182 -7.29 8.77 -3.53
CA GLU A 182 -7.53 10.20 -3.29
C GLU A 182 -6.39 11.06 -3.83
N ARG A 183 -5.13 10.61 -3.65
CA ARG A 183 -3.96 11.28 -4.23
C ARG A 183 -3.93 11.15 -5.75
N HIS A 184 -4.43 10.04 -6.29
CA HIS A 184 -4.35 9.69 -7.71
C HIS A 184 -5.63 9.04 -8.22
N ALA A 185 -6.46 9.86 -8.86
CA ALA A 185 -7.64 9.35 -9.55
C ALA A 185 -7.26 8.20 -10.50
N ASN A 186 -8.06 7.13 -10.44
CA ASN A 186 -7.87 5.91 -11.22
C ASN A 186 -6.49 5.26 -10.99
N ASN A 187 -6.06 5.13 -9.72
CA ASN A 187 -4.84 4.41 -9.39
C ASN A 187 -5.01 2.88 -9.55
N TYR A 188 -4.95 2.42 -10.80
CA TYR A 188 -5.16 1.01 -11.16
C TYR A 188 -4.24 0.05 -10.39
N TYR A 189 -3.02 0.47 -10.04
CA TYR A 189 -2.08 -0.38 -9.28
C TYR A 189 -2.50 -0.58 -7.82
N ALA A 190 -2.96 0.47 -7.14
CA ALA A 190 -3.50 0.37 -5.79
C ALA A 190 -4.77 -0.51 -5.75
N TRP A 191 -5.67 -0.33 -6.72
CA TRP A 191 -6.86 -1.18 -6.83
C TRP A 191 -6.54 -2.61 -7.28
N GLY A 192 -5.47 -2.80 -8.07
CA GLY A 192 -4.91 -4.11 -8.40
C GLY A 192 -4.37 -4.83 -7.16
N TYR A 193 -3.66 -4.10 -6.31
CA TYR A 193 -3.21 -4.55 -5.00
C TYR A 193 -4.39 -5.00 -4.12
N ALA A 194 -5.45 -4.19 -4.01
CA ALA A 194 -6.65 -4.55 -3.26
C ALA A 194 -7.27 -5.89 -3.70
N ARG A 195 -7.35 -6.12 -5.03
CA ARG A 195 -7.79 -7.43 -5.57
C ARG A 195 -6.86 -8.57 -5.17
N GLY A 196 -5.55 -8.30 -5.13
CA GLY A 196 -4.55 -9.25 -4.65
C GLY A 196 -4.77 -9.63 -3.18
N VAL A 197 -5.01 -8.65 -2.31
CA VAL A 197 -5.32 -8.87 -0.89
C VAL A 197 -6.58 -9.72 -0.72
N VAL A 198 -7.67 -9.37 -1.41
CA VAL A 198 -8.91 -10.17 -1.34
C VAL A 198 -8.70 -11.61 -1.81
N ARG A 199 -7.99 -11.81 -2.92
CA ARG A 199 -7.67 -13.16 -3.42
C ARG A 199 -6.80 -13.95 -2.45
N PHE A 200 -5.85 -13.27 -1.81
CA PHE A 200 -5.02 -13.86 -0.77
C PHE A 200 -5.91 -14.30 0.41
N MET A 201 -6.75 -13.43 0.95
CA MET A 201 -7.69 -13.76 2.03
C MET A 201 -8.63 -14.92 1.64
N ASP A 202 -9.20 -14.91 0.43
CA ASP A 202 -10.03 -16.01 -0.08
C ASP A 202 -9.24 -17.33 -0.15
N SER A 203 -7.95 -17.30 -0.52
CA SER A 203 -7.09 -18.49 -0.53
C SER A 203 -6.76 -18.98 0.88
N VAL A 204 -6.74 -18.09 1.86
CA VAL A 204 -6.52 -18.40 3.26
C VAL A 204 -7.76 -19.09 3.84
N VAL A 205 -8.94 -18.48 3.68
CA VAL A 205 -10.24 -19.04 4.08
C VAL A 205 -10.45 -20.44 3.53
N LYS A 206 -10.19 -20.66 2.23
CA LYS A 206 -10.33 -21.98 1.58
C LYS A 206 -9.42 -23.07 2.14
N ARG A 207 -8.27 -22.71 2.71
CA ARG A 207 -7.33 -23.65 3.32
C ARG A 207 -7.68 -23.99 4.76
N SER A 208 -8.48 -23.16 5.42
CA SER A 208 -8.91 -23.43 6.78
C SER A 208 -9.91 -24.59 6.81
N GLU A 209 -9.53 -25.71 7.43
CA GLU A 209 -10.42 -26.87 7.61
C GLU A 209 -11.56 -26.58 8.61
N GLY A 210 -11.39 -25.58 9.48
CA GLY A 210 -12.32 -25.20 10.56
C GLY A 210 -13.48 -24.29 10.17
N GLY A 211 -13.69 -23.99 8.88
CA GLY A 211 -14.81 -23.15 8.44
C GLY A 211 -14.66 -21.66 8.78
N VAL A 212 -13.42 -21.16 8.92
CA VAL A 212 -13.16 -19.73 9.14
C VAL A 212 -13.66 -18.96 7.92
N GLY A 213 -14.74 -18.20 8.11
CA GLY A 213 -15.29 -17.34 7.06
C GLY A 213 -14.47 -16.07 6.90
N TRP A 214 -14.85 -15.24 5.93
CA TRP A 214 -14.56 -13.81 5.98
C TRP A 214 -15.79 -13.10 6.55
N PRO A 215 -15.94 -13.05 7.89
CA PRO A 215 -17.06 -12.34 8.48
C PRO A 215 -16.97 -10.89 8.05
N ARG A 216 -18.14 -10.31 7.74
CA ARG A 216 -18.26 -8.88 7.37
C ARG A 216 -17.63 -8.48 6.05
N ARG A 217 -17.45 -9.41 5.10
CA ARG A 217 -17.22 -9.06 3.68
C ARG A 217 -18.27 -8.05 3.16
N SER A 218 -19.52 -8.15 3.64
CA SER A 218 -20.58 -7.18 3.34
C SER A 218 -20.27 -5.77 3.82
N ASP A 219 -19.63 -5.63 4.98
CA ASP A 219 -19.27 -4.35 5.58
C ASP A 219 -18.07 -3.76 4.82
N ALA A 220 -17.10 -4.60 4.45
CA ALA A 220 -16.01 -4.26 3.53
C ALA A 220 -16.55 -3.74 2.17
N THR A 221 -17.50 -4.43 1.55
CA THR A 221 -18.19 -3.99 0.33
C THR A 221 -18.92 -2.66 0.57
N GLY A 222 -19.58 -2.49 1.71
CA GLY A 222 -20.21 -1.23 2.12
C GLY A 222 -19.23 -0.07 2.25
N LYS A 223 -18.06 -0.30 2.84
CA LYS A 223 -16.97 0.69 2.99
C LYS A 223 -16.47 1.17 1.63
N VAL A 224 -16.24 0.24 0.69
CA VAL A 224 -15.85 0.56 -0.69
C VAL A 224 -16.93 1.33 -1.43
N LEU A 225 -18.21 0.97 -1.25
CA LEU A 225 -19.33 1.72 -1.82
C LEU A 225 -19.36 3.17 -1.31
N MET A 226 -19.17 3.39 -0.01
CA MET A 226 -19.12 4.74 0.54
C MET A 226 -18.00 5.56 -0.10
N TRP A 227 -16.81 4.98 -0.25
CA TRP A 227 -15.69 5.64 -0.93
C TRP A 227 -16.01 5.95 -2.39
N CYS A 228 -16.60 5.02 -3.15
CA CYS A 228 -16.99 5.23 -4.55
C CYS A 228 -18.02 6.35 -4.70
N LYS A 229 -18.96 6.50 -3.77
CA LYS A 229 -19.93 7.61 -3.76
C LYS A 229 -19.27 8.96 -3.48
N ALA A 230 -18.21 9.00 -2.67
CA ALA A 230 -17.40 10.20 -2.47
C ALA A 230 -16.51 10.52 -3.68
N HIS A 231 -16.14 9.50 -4.46
CA HIS A 231 -15.26 9.61 -5.64
C HIS A 231 -15.92 9.05 -6.91
N PRO A 232 -17.09 9.56 -7.34
CA PRO A 232 -17.93 8.92 -8.36
C PRO A 232 -17.31 8.92 -9.77
N SER A 233 -16.22 9.67 -9.99
CA SER A 233 -15.43 9.65 -11.24
C SER A 233 -14.35 8.57 -11.28
N ASP A 234 -14.06 7.87 -10.18
CA ASP A 234 -12.98 6.88 -10.12
C ASP A 234 -13.43 5.51 -10.65
N THR A 235 -13.03 5.21 -11.89
CA THR A 235 -13.38 3.95 -12.57
C THR A 235 -12.71 2.75 -11.91
N SER A 236 -11.55 2.93 -11.28
CA SER A 236 -10.82 1.82 -10.66
C SER A 236 -11.49 1.38 -9.35
N GLY A 237 -11.98 2.32 -8.55
CA GLY A 237 -12.79 2.05 -7.36
C GLY A 237 -14.09 1.34 -7.71
N TRP A 238 -14.84 1.85 -8.71
CA TRP A 238 -16.05 1.18 -9.20
C TRP A 238 -15.78 -0.24 -9.73
N SER A 239 -14.69 -0.43 -10.48
CA SER A 239 -14.29 -1.76 -10.96
C SER A 239 -13.92 -2.70 -9.80
N PHE A 240 -13.33 -2.19 -8.72
CA PHE A 240 -13.06 -2.98 -7.53
C PHE A 240 -14.34 -3.35 -6.77
N LEU A 241 -15.30 -2.43 -6.64
CA LEU A 241 -16.61 -2.72 -6.06
C LEU A 241 -17.33 -3.83 -6.84
N LEU A 242 -17.32 -3.74 -8.18
CA LEU A 242 -17.86 -4.81 -9.03
C LEU A 242 -17.16 -6.13 -8.80
N PHE A 243 -15.82 -6.13 -8.69
CA PHE A 243 -15.06 -7.32 -8.36
C PHE A 243 -15.52 -7.95 -7.03
N LEU A 244 -15.74 -7.16 -5.97
CA LEU A 244 -16.22 -7.67 -4.69
C LEU A 244 -17.60 -8.34 -4.83
N LEU A 245 -18.55 -7.67 -5.51
CA LEU A 245 -19.90 -8.19 -5.74
C LEU A 245 -19.91 -9.49 -6.56
N LEU A 246 -19.02 -9.62 -7.56
CA LEU A 246 -18.94 -10.82 -8.39
C LEU A 246 -18.26 -12.01 -7.70
N GLN A 247 -17.42 -11.78 -6.69
CA GLN A 247 -16.84 -12.86 -5.88
C GLN A 247 -17.83 -13.41 -4.85
N GLU A 248 -18.82 -12.62 -4.44
CA GLU A 248 -19.96 -13.05 -3.61
C GLU A 248 -20.90 -13.93 -4.44
N LYS A 249 -20.52 -15.19 -4.68
CA LYS A 249 -21.27 -16.17 -5.50
C LYS A 249 -22.72 -16.46 -5.06
N ALA A 250 -23.33 -15.77 -4.09
CA ALA A 250 -24.60 -16.24 -3.51
C ALA A 250 -25.58 -15.19 -2.95
N ASP A 251 -25.28 -13.88 -2.92
CA ASP A 251 -26.28 -12.90 -2.42
C ASP A 251 -26.75 -11.92 -3.49
N VAL A 252 -27.63 -12.43 -4.35
CA VAL A 252 -28.37 -11.65 -5.35
C VAL A 252 -29.14 -10.50 -4.70
N LYS A 253 -29.64 -10.68 -3.46
CA LYS A 253 -30.40 -9.64 -2.76
C LYS A 253 -29.50 -8.51 -2.29
N MET A 254 -28.32 -8.83 -1.75
CA MET A 254 -27.32 -7.83 -1.38
C MET A 254 -26.81 -7.08 -2.61
N THR A 255 -26.50 -7.80 -3.69
CA THR A 255 -26.09 -7.16 -4.96
C THR A 255 -27.17 -6.22 -5.48
N ALA A 256 -28.42 -6.68 -5.57
CA ALA A 256 -29.55 -5.84 -5.99
C ALA A 256 -29.77 -4.63 -5.07
N SER A 257 -29.64 -4.81 -3.75
CA SER A 257 -29.71 -3.72 -2.76
C SER A 257 -28.60 -2.68 -2.98
N MET A 258 -27.35 -3.13 -3.23
CA MET A 258 -26.23 -2.24 -3.51
C MET A 258 -26.41 -1.48 -4.82
N LEU A 259 -26.84 -2.16 -5.89
CA LEU A 259 -27.13 -1.51 -7.17
C LEU A 259 -28.26 -0.48 -7.04
N GLY A 260 -29.31 -0.79 -6.27
CA GLY A 260 -30.37 0.16 -5.95
C GLY A 260 -29.86 1.41 -5.21
N LYS A 261 -28.94 1.25 -4.26
CA LYS A 261 -28.28 2.38 -3.57
C LYS A 261 -27.44 3.24 -4.52
N VAL A 262 -26.72 2.62 -5.47
CA VAL A 262 -25.90 3.35 -6.46
C VAL A 262 -26.78 4.09 -7.45
N LEU A 263 -27.85 3.46 -7.95
CA LEU A 263 -28.80 4.09 -8.87
C LEU A 263 -29.48 5.30 -8.22
N LYS A 264 -30.01 5.14 -7.01
CA LYS A 264 -30.61 6.24 -6.25
C LYS A 264 -29.62 7.39 -6.05
N PHE A 265 -28.37 7.08 -5.70
CA PHE A 265 -27.35 8.11 -5.57
C PHE A 265 -27.10 8.85 -6.90
N ALA A 266 -27.01 8.14 -8.02
CA ALA A 266 -26.80 8.76 -9.33
C ALA A 266 -27.96 9.69 -9.72
N GLU A 267 -29.20 9.31 -9.39
CA GLU A 267 -30.39 10.15 -9.56
C GLU A 267 -30.35 11.39 -8.66
N ASP A 268 -30.08 11.20 -7.37
CA ASP A 268 -30.06 12.27 -6.36
C ASP A 268 -29.05 13.38 -6.71
N VAL A 269 -27.86 13.00 -7.21
CA VAL A 269 -26.80 13.96 -7.57
C VAL A 269 -26.77 14.31 -9.06
N LYS A 270 -27.72 13.79 -9.86
CA LYS A 270 -27.77 13.94 -11.32
C LYS A 270 -26.42 13.65 -11.98
N TRP A 271 -25.84 12.49 -11.65
CA TRP A 271 -24.49 12.16 -12.10
C TRP A 271 -24.46 11.84 -13.60
N GLU A 272 -23.63 12.55 -14.36
CA GLU A 272 -23.58 12.40 -15.83
C GLU A 272 -22.32 11.67 -16.34
N LYS A 273 -21.30 11.46 -15.49
CA LYS A 273 -20.02 10.89 -15.96
C LYS A 273 -20.05 9.36 -16.04
N GLU A 274 -19.38 8.83 -17.06
CA GLU A 274 -19.43 7.43 -17.47
C GLU A 274 -19.03 6.38 -16.42
N ALA A 275 -18.12 6.68 -15.49
CA ALA A 275 -17.53 5.66 -14.60
C ALA A 275 -18.59 4.87 -13.80
N LEU A 276 -19.53 5.58 -13.18
CA LEU A 276 -20.65 4.98 -12.44
C LEU A 276 -21.61 4.23 -13.37
N TRP A 277 -21.95 4.81 -14.52
CA TRP A 277 -22.87 4.19 -15.48
C TRP A 277 -22.29 2.93 -16.12
N HIS A 278 -20.98 2.89 -16.33
CA HIS A 278 -20.28 1.70 -16.78
C HIS A 278 -20.34 0.59 -15.73
N PHE A 279 -20.17 0.92 -14.44
CA PHE A 279 -20.37 -0.02 -13.34
C PHE A 279 -21.78 -0.61 -13.33
N LEU A 280 -22.82 0.24 -13.37
CA LEU A 280 -24.21 -0.21 -13.37
C LEU A 280 -24.52 -1.13 -14.56
N ARG A 281 -24.09 -0.74 -15.77
CA ARG A 281 -24.29 -1.56 -16.98
C ARG A 281 -23.60 -2.92 -16.88
N THR A 282 -22.36 -2.93 -16.39
CA THR A 282 -21.58 -4.17 -16.28
C THR A 282 -22.12 -5.09 -15.19
N ALA A 283 -22.66 -4.53 -14.11
CA ALA A 283 -23.21 -5.33 -13.00
C ALA A 283 -24.54 -6.02 -13.33
N VAL A 284 -25.27 -5.54 -14.35
CA VAL A 284 -26.59 -6.07 -14.76
C VAL A 284 -26.49 -6.97 -16.00
N ALA A 285 -25.37 -6.93 -16.72
CA ALA A 285 -25.09 -7.76 -17.89
C ALA A 285 -24.78 -9.21 -17.50
#